data_AF-A0A932XW73-F1
#
_entry.id   AF-A0A932XW73-F1
#
_cell.length_a   1.000
_cell.length_b   1.000
_cell.length_c   1.000
_cell.angle_alpha   90.00
_cell.angle_beta   90.00
_cell.angle_gamma   90.00
#
_symmetry.space_group_name_H-M   'P 1'
#
loop_
_entity.id
_entity.type
_entity.pdbx_description
1 polymer ?
#
loop_
_entity_poly.entity_id
_entity_poly.type
_entity_poly.pdbx_seq_one_letter_code
_entity_poly.pdbx_strand_id
1 'polypeptide(L)'
;PFSFEGQQRMTIAEEGLAELNERVDAAVVIPNDRLLQIIDKKTSLLDAFRVVDDVLRQGVQGISDLITHHGMVNVDFADVRAIVENAGSALMGIGRVSGENRAVEAARAAIESPLLDVTIDGAKGIIFNITAGDDLRMYEVEEAARIITENADPNAKVIFGAVIDPEQVAEGELKITVVATGFERPDAGRRHVQRYSGTVRLAQPMLGRAPVSEPIAAQPSFEQPTVRSSARRQPTVEEEDLDVPTFIRRKMREQREERRRGREEE
;
A
#
# COMPACT_ATOMS: atom_id res chain seq x y z
N PRO A 1 7.88 -4.33 -1.40
CA PRO A 1 7.93 -5.59 -2.18
C PRO A 1 6.56 -5.83 -2.82
N PHE A 2 6.43 -6.74 -3.78
CA PHE A 2 5.13 -7.21 -4.24
C PHE A 2 4.52 -8.20 -3.24
N SER A 3 3.20 -8.21 -3.12
CA SER A 3 2.45 -9.14 -2.27
C SER A 3 2.76 -10.61 -2.57
N PHE A 4 3.06 -10.95 -3.83
CA PHE A 4 3.39 -12.32 -4.24
C PHE A 4 4.78 -12.80 -3.78
N GLU A 5 5.66 -11.90 -3.33
CA GLU A 5 7.00 -12.26 -2.85
C GLU A 5 6.98 -12.85 -1.42
N GLY A 6 5.83 -12.78 -0.74
CA GLY A 6 5.57 -13.44 0.54
C GLY A 6 5.82 -12.58 1.78
N GLN A 7 5.19 -12.98 2.88
CA GLN A 7 5.17 -12.22 4.14
C GLN A 7 6.56 -11.99 4.73
N GLN A 8 7.47 -12.97 4.62
CA GLN A 8 8.83 -12.85 5.14
C GLN A 8 9.58 -11.66 4.51
N ARG A 9 9.38 -11.42 3.20
CA ARG A 9 10.02 -10.31 2.50
C ARG A 9 9.43 -8.95 2.91
N MET A 10 8.14 -8.92 3.26
CA MET A 10 7.48 -7.74 3.81
C MET A 10 8.06 -7.38 5.19
N THR A 11 8.19 -8.35 6.10
CA THR A 11 8.77 -8.11 7.43
C THR A 11 10.19 -7.55 7.35
N ILE A 12 11.03 -8.11 6.48
CA ILE A 12 12.40 -7.59 6.25
C ILE A 12 12.37 -6.15 5.72
N ALA A 13 11.43 -5.83 4.82
CA ALA A 13 11.30 -4.48 4.28
C ALA A 13 10.82 -3.47 5.34
N GLU A 14 9.91 -3.85 6.22
CA GLU A 14 9.42 -3.01 7.32
C GLU A 14 10.52 -2.74 8.36
N GLU A 15 11.28 -3.76 8.75
CA GLU A 15 12.43 -3.64 9.65
C GLU A 15 13.51 -2.73 9.03
N GLY A 16 13.88 -2.96 7.77
CA GLY A 16 14.85 -2.12 7.06
C GLY A 16 14.38 -0.67 6.89
N LEU A 17 13.09 -0.45 6.66
CA LEU A 17 12.51 0.90 6.58
C LEU A 17 12.57 1.62 7.93
N ALA A 18 12.33 0.92 9.04
CA ALA A 18 12.45 1.50 10.38
C ALA A 18 13.89 1.97 10.65
N GLU A 19 14.88 1.11 10.38
CA GLU A 19 16.30 1.47 10.53
C GLU A 19 16.75 2.60 9.59
N LEU A 20 16.19 2.66 8.37
CA LEU A 20 16.50 3.71 7.42
C LEU A 20 15.98 5.06 7.88
N ASN A 21 14.74 5.10 8.38
CA ASN A 21 14.10 6.34 8.87
C ASN A 21 14.87 6.99 10.03
N GLU A 22 15.62 6.22 10.82
CA GLU A 22 16.46 6.76 11.90
C GLU A 22 17.72 7.48 11.38
N ARG A 23 18.08 7.30 10.10
CA ARG A 23 19.34 7.77 9.51
C ARG A 23 19.17 8.75 8.35
N VAL A 24 17.93 9.03 7.92
CA VAL A 24 17.65 9.92 6.78
C VAL A 24 16.71 11.05 7.18
N ASP A 25 16.85 12.20 6.53
CA ASP A 25 15.93 13.33 6.71
C ASP A 25 14.51 13.00 6.22
N ALA A 26 14.42 12.36 5.06
CA ALA A 26 13.17 11.88 4.48
C ALA A 26 13.36 10.56 3.73
N ALA A 27 12.39 9.65 3.85
CA ALA A 27 12.30 8.41 3.10
C ALA A 27 11.07 8.45 2.19
N VAL A 28 11.30 8.40 0.88
CA VAL A 28 10.23 8.20 -0.12
C VAL A 28 9.97 6.71 -0.26
N VAL A 29 8.78 6.26 0.14
CA VAL A 29 8.41 4.84 0.10
C VAL A 29 7.50 4.58 -1.08
N ILE A 30 7.92 3.68 -1.98
CA ILE A 30 7.14 3.30 -3.16
C ILE A 30 6.67 1.84 -3.01
N PRO A 31 5.38 1.60 -2.77
CA PRO A 31 4.83 0.25 -2.68
C PRO A 31 4.72 -0.39 -4.08
N ASN A 32 5.51 -1.44 -4.32
CA ASN A 32 5.52 -2.14 -5.62
C ASN A 32 4.13 -2.63 -6.07
N ASP A 33 3.25 -3.00 -5.14
CA ASP A 33 1.88 -3.43 -5.48
C ASP A 33 1.05 -2.34 -6.16
N ARG A 34 1.34 -1.06 -5.94
CA ARG A 34 0.66 0.04 -6.64
C ARG A 34 1.06 0.12 -8.10
N LEU A 35 2.28 -0.28 -8.41
CA LEU A 35 2.76 -0.30 -9.79
C LEU A 35 1.99 -1.32 -10.63
N LEU A 36 1.48 -2.41 -10.03
CA LEU A 36 0.59 -3.35 -10.70
C LEU A 36 -0.74 -2.73 -11.16
N GLN A 37 -1.15 -1.60 -10.58
CA GLN A 37 -2.36 -0.88 -11.02
C GLN A 37 -2.10 -0.07 -12.30
N ILE A 38 -0.84 0.30 -12.54
CA ILE A 38 -0.39 1.10 -13.68
C ILE A 38 0.01 0.18 -14.85
N ILE A 39 0.40 -1.06 -14.55
CA ILE A 39 0.92 -2.02 -15.52
C ILE A 39 -0.22 -2.84 -16.15
N ASP A 40 -0.23 -2.96 -17.49
CA ASP A 40 -1.17 -3.84 -18.22
C ASP A 40 -0.94 -5.32 -17.84
N LYS A 41 -2.02 -6.10 -17.75
CA LYS A 41 -1.99 -7.55 -17.46
C LYS A 41 -1.15 -8.36 -18.47
N LYS A 42 -0.86 -7.82 -19.64
CA LYS A 42 -0.03 -8.45 -20.68
C LYS A 42 1.46 -8.13 -20.55
N THR A 43 1.84 -7.18 -19.69
CA THR A 43 3.22 -6.73 -19.54
C THR A 43 4.08 -7.83 -18.91
N SER A 44 5.30 -8.03 -19.43
CA SER A 44 6.23 -9.01 -18.90
C SER A 44 6.77 -8.60 -17.53
N LEU A 45 7.29 -9.55 -16.74
CA LEU A 45 7.91 -9.24 -15.45
C LEU A 45 9.09 -8.25 -15.58
N LEU A 46 9.90 -8.37 -16.65
CA LEU A 46 11.02 -7.47 -16.90
C LEU A 46 10.54 -6.05 -17.21
N ASP A 47 9.48 -5.92 -17.99
CA ASP A 47 8.91 -4.61 -18.32
C ASP A 47 8.20 -3.99 -17.10
N ALA A 48 7.59 -4.80 -16.25
CA ALA A 48 7.05 -4.35 -14.97
C ALA A 48 8.13 -3.72 -14.07
N PHE A 49 9.31 -4.34 -13.97
CA PHE A 49 10.44 -3.76 -13.25
C PHE A 49 10.96 -2.47 -13.88
N ARG A 50 10.97 -2.37 -15.21
CA ARG A 50 11.34 -1.11 -15.89
C ARG A 50 10.40 0.03 -15.54
N VAL A 51 9.11 -0.24 -15.36
CA VAL A 51 8.15 0.78 -14.90
C VAL A 51 8.47 1.22 -13.46
N VAL A 52 8.86 0.29 -12.59
CA VAL A 52 9.32 0.61 -11.23
C VAL A 52 10.54 1.54 -11.27
N ASP A 53 11.53 1.17 -12.08
CA ASP A 53 12.76 1.96 -12.24
C ASP A 53 12.46 3.35 -12.80
N ASP A 54 11.53 3.46 -13.75
CA ASP A 54 11.14 4.75 -14.31
C ASP A 54 10.42 5.63 -13.28
N VAL A 55 9.57 5.07 -12.41
CA VAL A 55 8.95 5.82 -11.32
C VAL A 55 10.00 6.36 -10.34
N LEU A 56 10.97 5.52 -9.94
CA LEU A 56 12.07 5.95 -9.08
C LEU A 56 12.92 7.04 -9.75
N ARG A 57 13.26 6.86 -11.02
CA ARG A 57 13.98 7.85 -11.84
C ARG A 57 13.22 9.17 -11.88
N GLN A 58 11.92 9.14 -12.12
CA GLN A 58 11.10 10.35 -12.18
C GLN A 58 11.03 11.07 -10.83
N GLY A 59 11.10 10.34 -9.72
CA GLY A 59 11.10 10.93 -8.38
C GLY A 59 12.38 11.63 -8.03
N VAL A 60 13.52 10.98 -8.28
CA VAL A 60 14.83 11.59 -8.12
C VAL A 60 14.96 12.80 -9.05
N GLN A 61 14.51 12.67 -10.29
CA GLN A 61 14.50 13.75 -11.26
C GLN A 61 13.62 14.93 -10.78
N GLY A 62 12.41 14.68 -10.27
CA GLY A 62 11.51 15.75 -9.84
C GLY A 62 12.10 16.66 -8.75
N ILE A 63 12.82 16.08 -7.79
CA ILE A 63 13.50 16.85 -6.73
C ILE A 63 14.81 17.46 -7.25
N SER A 64 15.57 16.71 -8.05
CA SER A 64 16.84 17.18 -8.60
C SER A 64 16.64 18.36 -9.55
N ASP A 65 15.61 18.34 -10.39
CA ASP A 65 15.33 19.37 -11.38
C ASP A 65 15.01 20.70 -10.72
N LEU A 66 14.32 20.70 -9.57
CA LEU A 66 14.05 21.89 -8.78
C LEU A 66 15.32 22.61 -8.28
N ILE A 67 16.41 21.87 -8.10
CA ILE A 67 17.68 22.39 -7.56
C ILE A 67 18.65 22.72 -8.69
N THR A 68 18.68 21.87 -9.71
CA THR A 68 19.73 21.87 -10.75
C THR A 68 19.33 22.69 -11.97
N HIS A 69 18.05 22.69 -12.34
CA HIS A 69 17.56 23.43 -13.51
C HIS A 69 17.03 24.77 -13.04
N HIS A 70 17.63 25.83 -13.58
CA HIS A 70 17.20 27.19 -13.27
C HIS A 70 15.90 27.45 -14.03
N GLY A 71 14.78 27.14 -13.38
CA GLY A 71 13.45 27.41 -13.90
C GLY A 71 13.11 28.91 -13.93
N MET A 72 11.94 29.26 -14.47
CA MET A 72 11.42 30.64 -14.38
C MET A 72 11.16 31.05 -12.92
N VAL A 73 10.75 30.08 -12.10
CA VAL A 73 10.62 30.25 -10.66
C VAL A 73 11.56 29.25 -10.02
N ASN A 74 12.72 29.76 -9.62
CA ASN A 74 13.74 28.98 -8.97
C ASN A 74 13.43 28.87 -7.48
N VAL A 75 13.46 27.63 -6.97
CA VAL A 75 13.42 27.36 -5.54
C VAL A 75 14.87 27.29 -5.06
N ASP A 76 15.19 27.90 -3.93
CA ASP A 76 16.53 27.74 -3.38
C ASP A 76 16.68 26.40 -2.63
N PHE A 77 17.91 25.93 -2.51
CA PHE A 77 18.18 24.67 -1.80
C PHE A 77 17.81 24.76 -0.30
N ALA A 78 17.84 25.95 0.30
CA ALA A 78 17.52 26.13 1.70
C ALA A 78 16.03 25.90 1.98
N ASP A 79 15.17 26.28 1.04
CA ASP A 79 13.73 26.07 1.08
C ASP A 79 13.41 24.58 0.93
N VAL A 80 13.99 23.90 -0.06
CA VAL A 80 13.85 22.44 -0.20
C VAL A 80 14.33 21.73 1.06
N ARG A 81 15.51 22.09 1.57
CA ARG A 81 16.05 21.51 2.80
C ARG A 81 15.13 21.73 3.98
N ALA A 82 14.56 22.93 4.14
CA ALA A 82 13.67 23.23 5.27
C ALA A 82 12.37 22.41 5.28
N ILE A 83 11.92 21.88 4.13
CA ILE A 83 10.79 20.95 4.08
C ILE A 83 11.23 19.50 4.32
N VAL A 84 12.37 19.09 3.76
CA VAL A 84 12.83 17.70 3.77
C VAL A 84 13.53 17.32 5.09
N GLU A 85 14.17 18.28 5.76
CA GLU A 85 14.92 18.08 7.00
C GLU A 85 14.01 17.54 8.12
N ASN A 86 14.33 16.33 8.61
CA ASN A 86 13.53 15.59 9.59
C ASN A 86 12.04 15.38 9.22
N ALA A 87 11.72 15.35 7.93
CA ALA A 87 10.36 15.06 7.45
C ALA A 87 9.87 13.64 7.75
N GLY A 88 10.80 12.69 7.88
CA GLY A 88 10.49 11.28 8.08
C GLY A 88 9.89 10.67 6.81
N SER A 89 8.58 10.41 6.79
CA SER A 89 7.94 9.78 5.62
C SER A 89 7.62 10.83 4.55
N ALA A 90 7.98 10.50 3.31
CA ALA A 90 7.63 11.29 2.13
C ALA A 90 6.82 10.45 1.14
N LEU A 91 5.89 11.11 0.45
CA LEU A 91 5.07 10.55 -0.60
C LEU A 91 5.24 11.36 -1.88
N MET A 92 5.06 10.71 -3.02
CA MET A 92 5.29 11.30 -4.31
C MET A 92 4.19 10.99 -5.29
N GLY A 93 3.72 12.03 -5.98
CA GLY A 93 2.72 11.94 -7.02
C GLY A 93 3.21 12.60 -8.31
N ILE A 94 2.82 12.03 -9.45
CA ILE A 94 3.18 12.56 -10.78
C ILE A 94 1.93 12.60 -11.65
N GLY A 95 1.68 13.75 -12.26
CA GLY A 95 0.66 13.93 -13.29
C GLY A 95 1.29 14.42 -14.58
N ARG A 96 0.90 13.83 -15.71
CA ARG A 96 1.25 14.30 -17.06
C ARG A 96 -0.01 14.38 -17.88
N VAL A 97 -0.32 15.58 -18.37
CA VAL A 97 -1.52 15.81 -19.16
C VAL A 97 -1.22 16.83 -20.26
N SER A 98 -1.92 16.70 -21.38
CA SER A 98 -1.91 17.65 -22.48
C SER A 98 -3.33 18.15 -22.79
N GLY A 99 -3.45 19.28 -23.48
CA GLY A 99 -4.74 19.89 -23.82
C GLY A 99 -5.05 21.17 -23.04
N GLU A 100 -6.28 21.69 -23.19
CA GLU A 100 -6.66 23.02 -22.65
C GLU A 100 -6.70 23.07 -21.11
N ASN A 101 -7.11 21.99 -20.45
CA ASN A 101 -7.20 21.90 -18.98
C ASN A 101 -6.01 21.15 -18.35
N ARG A 102 -4.87 21.09 -19.07
CA ARG A 102 -3.71 20.26 -18.67
C ARG A 102 -3.19 20.55 -17.27
N ALA A 103 -3.20 21.81 -16.81
CA ALA A 103 -2.74 22.15 -15.46
C ALA A 103 -3.63 21.56 -14.36
N VAL A 104 -4.95 21.75 -14.49
CA VAL A 104 -5.94 21.24 -13.54
C VAL A 104 -5.93 19.72 -13.50
N GLU A 105 -5.93 19.09 -14.67
CA GLU A 105 -5.94 17.64 -14.79
C GLU A 105 -4.62 17.01 -14.34
N ALA A 106 -3.47 17.63 -14.66
CA ALA A 106 -2.17 17.15 -14.17
C ALA A 106 -2.04 17.30 -12.65
N ALA A 107 -2.54 18.39 -12.07
CA ALA A 107 -2.55 18.57 -10.62
C ALA A 107 -3.39 17.48 -9.95
N ARG A 108 -4.61 17.23 -10.46
CA ARG A 108 -5.47 16.13 -9.99
C ARG A 108 -4.81 14.77 -10.12
N ALA A 109 -4.23 14.47 -11.28
CA ALA A 109 -3.51 13.22 -11.51
C ALA A 109 -2.31 13.04 -10.58
N ALA A 110 -1.63 14.13 -10.21
CA ALA A 110 -0.53 14.08 -9.27
C ALA A 110 -1.02 13.80 -7.83
N ILE A 111 -2.09 14.44 -7.36
CA ILE A 111 -2.63 14.25 -6.00
C ILE A 111 -3.41 12.94 -5.84
N GLU A 112 -3.98 12.40 -6.92
CA GLU A 112 -4.69 11.11 -6.97
C GLU A 112 -3.77 9.98 -7.48
N SER A 113 -2.45 10.23 -7.56
CA SER A 113 -1.51 9.28 -8.13
C SER A 113 -1.53 7.95 -7.35
N PRO A 114 -1.56 6.78 -8.03
CA PRO A 114 -1.52 5.48 -7.37
C PRO A 114 -0.29 5.25 -6.48
N LEU A 115 0.75 6.07 -6.66
CA LEU A 115 2.00 6.06 -5.90
C LEU A 115 1.86 6.67 -4.50
N LEU A 116 0.75 7.36 -4.23
CA LEU A 116 0.41 7.92 -2.93
C LEU A 116 -0.36 6.87 -2.12
N ASP A 117 0.28 6.32 -1.08
CA ASP A 117 -0.36 5.32 -0.22
C ASP A 117 -1.35 5.94 0.79
N VAL A 118 -1.17 7.23 1.08
CA VAL A 118 -2.04 8.09 1.89
C VAL A 118 -2.38 9.31 1.04
N THR A 119 -3.58 9.87 1.20
CA THR A 119 -3.91 11.17 0.60
C THR A 119 -2.92 12.23 1.07
N ILE A 120 -2.74 13.29 0.28
CA ILE A 120 -1.84 14.40 0.63
C ILE A 120 -2.37 15.19 1.86
N ASP A 121 -3.62 14.92 2.25
CA ASP A 121 -4.24 15.45 3.46
C ASP A 121 -3.35 15.26 4.69
N GLY A 122 -3.03 16.37 5.35
CA GLY A 122 -2.19 16.36 6.57
C GLY A 122 -0.68 16.38 6.32
N ALA A 123 -0.23 16.50 5.07
CA ALA A 123 1.16 16.83 4.78
C ALA A 123 1.50 18.24 5.30
N LYS A 124 2.53 18.34 6.14
CA LYS A 124 3.00 19.62 6.71
C LYS A 124 3.96 20.36 5.78
N GLY A 125 4.54 19.66 4.82
CA GLY A 125 5.43 20.23 3.83
C GLY A 125 5.12 19.67 2.45
N ILE A 126 4.91 20.55 1.48
CA ILE A 126 4.65 20.18 0.09
C ILE A 126 5.63 20.91 -0.81
N ILE A 127 6.28 20.13 -1.66
CA ILE A 127 7.10 20.62 -2.76
C ILE A 127 6.41 20.18 -4.04
N PHE A 128 6.13 21.09 -4.95
CA PHE A 128 5.70 20.71 -6.28
C PHE A 128 6.47 21.44 -7.37
N ASN A 129 6.73 20.72 -8.44
CA ASN A 129 7.39 21.23 -9.63
C ASN A 129 6.45 21.14 -10.83
N ILE A 130 6.39 22.20 -11.61
CA ILE A 130 5.71 22.22 -12.91
C ILE A 130 6.77 22.26 -13.99
N THR A 131 6.78 21.25 -14.86
CA THR A 131 7.61 21.20 -16.07
C THR A 131 6.71 21.31 -17.29
N ALA A 132 6.98 22.27 -18.16
CA ALA A 132 6.24 22.50 -19.40
C ALA A 132 7.16 23.14 -20.46
N GLY A 133 6.66 23.32 -21.68
CA GLY A 133 7.36 24.05 -22.73
C GLY A 133 7.26 25.57 -22.57
N ASP A 134 7.69 26.30 -23.60
CA ASP A 134 7.60 27.77 -23.67
C ASP A 134 6.14 28.30 -23.68
N ASP A 135 5.18 27.40 -23.79
CA ASP A 135 3.74 27.67 -23.82
C ASP A 135 3.10 27.70 -22.42
N LEU A 136 3.88 27.53 -21.34
CA LEU A 136 3.39 27.61 -19.96
C LEU A 136 2.88 29.00 -19.61
N ARG A 137 1.63 29.08 -19.15
CA ARG A 137 0.98 30.36 -18.79
C ARG A 137 0.84 30.50 -17.28
N MET A 138 0.84 31.75 -16.81
CA MET A 138 0.72 32.04 -15.37
C MET A 138 -0.61 31.55 -14.77
N TYR A 139 -1.72 31.58 -15.53
CA TYR A 139 -2.99 31.05 -15.02
C TYR A 139 -2.93 29.54 -14.78
N GLU A 140 -2.22 28.79 -15.63
CA GLU A 140 -2.08 27.33 -15.49
C GLU A 140 -1.33 26.99 -14.19
N VAL A 141 -0.31 27.78 -13.87
CA VAL A 141 0.45 27.66 -12.61
C VAL A 141 -0.44 27.97 -11.41
N GLU A 142 -1.26 29.02 -11.47
CA GLU A 142 -2.19 29.40 -10.39
C GLU A 142 -3.25 28.32 -10.14
N GLU A 143 -3.86 27.78 -11.21
CA GLU A 143 -4.88 26.75 -11.08
C GLU A 143 -4.33 25.45 -10.49
N ALA A 144 -3.13 25.04 -10.93
CA ALA A 144 -2.44 23.87 -10.41
C ALA A 144 -2.07 24.06 -8.93
N ALA A 145 -1.48 25.21 -8.58
CA ALA A 145 -1.10 25.53 -7.20
C ALA A 145 -2.31 25.50 -6.26
N ARG A 146 -3.43 26.12 -6.68
CA ARG A 146 -4.68 26.14 -5.92
C ARG A 146 -5.16 24.72 -5.58
N ILE A 147 -5.25 23.83 -6.57
CA ILE A 147 -5.70 22.44 -6.37
C ILE A 147 -4.80 21.70 -5.39
N ILE A 148 -3.48 21.84 -5.51
CA ILE A 148 -2.52 21.16 -4.62
C ILE A 148 -2.67 21.69 -3.19
N THR A 149 -2.79 23.02 -3.02
CA THR A 149 -2.95 23.63 -1.69
C THR A 149 -4.30 23.36 -1.03
N GLU A 150 -5.37 23.17 -1.80
CA GLU A 150 -6.71 22.83 -1.28
C GLU A 150 -6.75 21.42 -0.69
N ASN A 151 -5.86 20.52 -1.13
CA ASN A 151 -5.74 19.14 -0.64
C ASN A 151 -4.60 18.97 0.38
N ALA A 152 -4.08 20.07 0.93
CA ALA A 152 -2.99 20.12 1.89
C ALA A 152 -3.48 20.57 3.27
N ASP A 153 -2.64 20.44 4.31
CA ASP A 153 -2.91 21.12 5.58
C ASP A 153 -2.92 22.65 5.37
N PRO A 154 -3.89 23.41 5.93
CA PRO A 154 -3.95 24.86 5.80
C PRO A 154 -2.69 25.60 6.31
N ASN A 155 -1.90 24.95 7.18
CA ASN A 155 -0.64 25.47 7.71
C ASN A 155 0.59 24.80 7.09
N ALA A 156 0.43 24.02 6.02
CA ALA A 156 1.54 23.38 5.33
C ALA A 156 2.49 24.43 4.75
N LYS A 157 3.81 24.19 4.86
CA LYS A 157 4.80 24.94 4.09
C LYS A 157 4.73 24.45 2.65
N VAL A 158 4.44 25.35 1.71
CA VAL A 158 4.31 25.03 0.29
C VAL A 158 5.43 25.70 -0.48
N ILE A 159 6.15 24.89 -1.27
CA ILE A 159 7.20 25.32 -2.17
C ILE A 159 6.79 24.95 -3.59
N PHE A 160 6.86 25.92 -4.49
CA PHE A 160 6.56 25.72 -5.90
C PHE A 160 7.77 26.07 -6.76
N GLY A 161 8.07 25.20 -7.73
CA GLY A 161 9.01 25.47 -8.81
C GLY A 161 8.32 25.38 -10.16
N ALA A 162 8.83 26.16 -11.13
CA ALA A 162 8.37 26.11 -12.51
C ALA A 162 9.57 26.10 -13.45
N VAL A 163 9.72 25.02 -14.20
CA VAL A 163 10.81 24.78 -15.14
C VAL A 163 10.24 24.75 -16.56
N ILE A 164 10.81 25.57 -17.44
CA ILE A 164 10.56 25.47 -18.88
C ILE A 164 11.63 24.54 -19.46
N ASP A 165 11.21 23.37 -19.93
CA ASP A 165 12.10 22.37 -20.53
C ASP A 165 11.41 21.66 -21.70
N PRO A 166 11.56 22.18 -22.94
CA PRO A 166 10.96 21.59 -24.13
C PRO A 166 11.62 20.27 -24.56
N GLU A 167 12.72 19.84 -23.95
CA GLU A 167 13.32 18.51 -24.20
C GLU A 167 12.69 17.44 -23.31
N GLN A 168 12.20 17.82 -22.12
CA GLN A 168 11.61 16.89 -21.15
C GLN A 168 10.11 16.65 -21.31
N VAL A 169 9.39 17.54 -21.99
CA VAL A 169 7.94 17.43 -22.23
C VAL A 169 7.60 17.58 -23.70
N ALA A 170 6.56 16.87 -24.14
CA ALA A 170 6.06 17.04 -25.49
C ALA A 170 5.38 18.41 -25.67
N GLU A 171 5.27 18.89 -26.91
CA GLU A 171 4.55 20.12 -27.23
C GLU A 171 3.10 20.04 -26.73
N GLY A 172 2.67 21.03 -25.94
CA GLY A 172 1.33 21.05 -25.34
C GLY A 172 1.17 20.18 -24.09
N GLU A 173 2.21 19.46 -23.63
CA GLU A 173 2.19 18.67 -22.39
C GLU A 173 2.65 19.47 -21.18
N LEU A 174 2.02 19.21 -20.04
CA LEU A 174 2.38 19.76 -18.74
C LEU A 174 2.56 18.59 -17.75
N LYS A 175 3.71 18.57 -17.09
CA LYS A 175 4.07 17.59 -16.06
C LYS A 175 4.10 18.27 -14.69
N ILE A 176 3.40 17.70 -13.73
CA ILE A 176 3.46 18.12 -12.33
C ILE A 176 4.01 16.97 -11.49
N THR A 177 5.05 17.25 -10.71
CA THR A 177 5.55 16.33 -9.69
C THR A 177 5.28 16.95 -8.33
N VAL A 178 4.63 16.20 -7.44
CA VAL A 178 4.35 16.61 -6.06
C VAL A 178 5.10 15.68 -5.11
N VAL A 179 5.78 16.26 -4.14
CA VAL A 179 6.42 15.57 -3.02
C VAL A 179 5.83 16.13 -1.74
N ALA A 180 5.14 15.27 -1.00
CA ALA A 180 4.51 15.60 0.26
C ALA A 180 5.29 14.96 1.41
N THR A 181 5.44 15.69 2.52
CA THR A 181 6.31 15.34 3.65
C THR A 181 5.66 15.72 4.97
N GLY A 182 6.16 15.15 6.07
CA GLY A 182 5.71 15.53 7.41
C GLY A 182 4.33 14.98 7.77
N PHE A 183 3.96 13.82 7.21
CA PHE A 183 2.75 13.11 7.59
C PHE A 183 2.83 12.70 9.06
N GLU A 184 1.82 13.06 9.85
CA GLU A 184 1.65 12.51 11.19
C GLU A 184 1.31 11.03 11.05
N ARG A 185 2.25 10.14 11.34
CA ARG A 185 1.91 8.73 11.55
C ARG A 185 0.88 8.69 12.67
N PRO A 186 -0.30 8.05 12.50
CA PRO A 186 -1.08 7.66 13.64
C PRO A 186 -0.17 6.74 14.47
N ASP A 187 0.19 7.17 15.67
CA ASP A 187 1.00 6.40 16.61
C ASP A 187 0.52 4.94 16.65
N ALA A 188 1.27 4.03 16.02
CA ALA A 188 1.10 2.59 16.18
C ALA A 188 1.60 2.10 17.56
N GLY A 189 1.49 2.94 18.59
CA GLY A 189 2.27 2.83 19.82
C GLY A 189 1.61 3.34 21.10
N ARG A 190 0.29 3.57 21.12
CA ARG A 190 -0.45 3.78 22.38
C ARG A 190 -1.78 3.04 22.40
N ARG A 191 -1.71 1.71 22.36
CA ARG A 191 -2.72 0.91 23.08
C ARG A 191 -2.57 1.22 24.57
N HIS A 192 -3.30 2.23 25.04
CA HIS A 192 -3.55 2.43 26.45
C HIS A 192 -4.29 1.19 26.94
N VAL A 193 -3.53 0.19 27.43
CA VAL A 193 -4.10 -0.88 28.23
C VAL A 193 -4.55 -0.21 29.51
N GLN A 194 -5.81 0.24 29.53
CA GLN A 194 -6.46 0.70 30.72
C GLN A 194 -6.55 -0.50 31.66
N ARG A 195 -5.54 -0.62 32.54
CA ARG A 195 -5.56 -1.55 33.65
C ARG A 195 -6.71 -1.12 34.54
N TYR A 196 -7.87 -1.75 34.36
CA TYR A 196 -8.92 -1.77 35.37
C TYR A 196 -8.35 -2.42 36.62
N SER A 197 -7.93 -1.60 37.58
CA SER A 197 -7.77 -2.02 38.97
C SER A 197 -9.18 -2.20 39.55
N GLY A 198 -9.78 -3.34 39.25
CA GLY A 198 -11.03 -3.78 39.84
C GLY A 198 -10.74 -4.78 40.96
N THR A 199 -10.81 -4.32 42.20
CA THR A 199 -10.72 -5.14 43.41
C THR A 199 -11.69 -6.32 43.35
N VAL A 200 -11.16 -7.54 43.45
CA VAL A 200 -11.93 -8.78 43.62
C VAL A 200 -12.72 -8.70 44.93
N ARG A 201 -14.05 -8.62 44.85
CA ARG A 201 -14.94 -8.93 45.98
C ARG A 201 -15.43 -10.37 45.84
N LEU A 202 -14.85 -11.25 46.65
CA LEU A 202 -15.36 -12.60 46.90
C LEU A 202 -16.71 -12.52 47.61
N ALA A 203 -17.78 -12.96 46.96
CA ALA A 203 -19.10 -13.12 47.57
C ALA A 203 -19.27 -14.55 48.10
N GLN A 204 -19.54 -14.68 49.40
CA GLN A 204 -19.89 -15.94 50.07
C GLN A 204 -21.34 -16.34 49.73
N PRO A 205 -21.67 -17.66 49.69
CA PRO A 205 -23.04 -18.11 49.52
C PRO A 205 -23.77 -18.17 50.88
N MET A 206 -24.98 -17.63 50.94
CA MET A 206 -25.91 -17.81 52.06
C MET A 206 -27.12 -18.62 51.59
N LEU A 207 -27.38 -19.73 52.29
CA LEU A 207 -28.58 -20.55 52.20
C LEU A 207 -29.84 -19.73 52.48
N GLY A 208 -30.93 -19.98 51.74
CA GLY A 208 -32.24 -19.48 52.15
C GLY A 208 -33.41 -19.68 51.19
N ARG A 209 -34.05 -20.84 51.29
CA ARG A 209 -35.52 -21.10 51.20
C ARG A 209 -36.31 -20.77 49.91
N ALA A 210 -36.92 -21.82 49.37
CA ALA A 210 -38.00 -21.79 48.38
C ALA A 210 -39.32 -21.20 48.95
N PRO A 211 -40.27 -20.86 48.05
CA PRO A 211 -41.53 -21.60 48.10
C PRO A 211 -42.02 -22.12 46.75
N VAL A 212 -42.94 -23.08 46.90
CA VAL A 212 -43.52 -24.01 45.93
C VAL A 212 -44.69 -23.36 45.18
N SER A 213 -44.84 -23.70 43.89
CA SER A 213 -46.15 -23.75 43.22
C SER A 213 -46.12 -24.79 42.09
N GLU A 214 -47.10 -25.70 42.14
CA GLU A 214 -47.28 -26.91 41.32
C GLU A 214 -48.28 -26.64 40.15
N PRO A 215 -48.69 -27.62 39.30
CA PRO A 215 -48.33 -27.66 37.88
C PRO A 215 -49.52 -27.48 36.92
N ILE A 216 -49.24 -27.14 35.65
CA ILE A 216 -50.20 -27.33 34.55
C ILE A 216 -49.51 -28.09 33.40
N ALA A 217 -50.08 -29.25 33.10
CA ALA A 217 -49.74 -30.12 32.00
C ALA A 217 -50.26 -29.56 30.66
N ALA A 218 -49.47 -29.72 29.59
CA ALA A 218 -49.92 -30.17 28.27
C ALA A 218 -48.73 -30.17 27.28
N GLN A 219 -48.37 -31.35 26.78
CA GLN A 219 -47.71 -31.49 25.48
C GLN A 219 -48.79 -31.47 24.39
N PRO A 220 -48.43 -31.13 23.13
CA PRO A 220 -48.15 -32.23 22.23
C PRO A 220 -46.90 -32.05 21.35
N SER A 221 -46.35 -33.22 21.08
CA SER A 221 -45.36 -33.66 20.10
C SER A 221 -45.50 -33.09 18.68
N PHE A 222 -44.35 -32.77 18.07
CA PHE A 222 -44.15 -32.84 16.62
C PHE A 222 -42.86 -33.61 16.30
N GLU A 223 -43.00 -34.55 15.36
CA GLU A 223 -42.02 -35.53 14.90
C GLU A 223 -40.84 -34.91 14.15
N GLN A 224 -39.65 -35.47 14.37
CA GLN A 224 -38.48 -35.25 13.51
C GLN A 224 -38.54 -36.16 12.27
N PRO A 225 -38.24 -35.67 11.06
CA PRO A 225 -37.94 -36.53 9.94
C PRO A 225 -36.51 -37.06 10.05
N THR A 226 -36.40 -38.39 10.02
CA THR A 226 -35.15 -39.14 9.95
C THR A 226 -34.55 -39.04 8.55
N VAL A 227 -33.36 -38.45 8.44
CA VAL A 227 -32.54 -38.54 7.21
C VAL A 227 -31.61 -39.74 7.36
N ARG A 228 -31.85 -40.77 6.54
CA ARG A 228 -31.02 -41.96 6.40
C ARG A 228 -29.63 -41.57 5.88
N SER A 229 -28.59 -41.79 6.69
CA SER A 229 -27.20 -41.73 6.24
C SER A 229 -26.85 -43.00 5.47
N SER A 230 -26.61 -42.89 4.16
CA SER A 230 -25.95 -43.92 3.37
C SER A 230 -24.45 -43.86 3.63
N ALA A 231 -23.93 -44.88 4.31
CA ALA A 231 -22.51 -45.08 4.54
C ALA A 231 -21.81 -45.38 3.20
N ARG A 232 -21.04 -44.42 2.69
CA ARG A 232 -20.04 -44.66 1.64
C ARG A 232 -18.67 -44.76 2.29
N ARG A 233 -18.14 -46.00 2.38
CA ARG A 233 -16.77 -46.28 2.81
C ARG A 233 -15.78 -45.53 1.93
N GLN A 234 -14.96 -44.67 2.53
CA GLN A 234 -13.73 -44.17 1.92
C GLN A 234 -12.57 -45.10 2.33
N PRO A 235 -11.62 -45.42 1.44
CA PRO A 235 -10.40 -46.10 1.82
C PRO A 235 -9.49 -45.13 2.58
N THR A 236 -8.94 -45.59 3.70
CA THR A 236 -7.89 -44.94 4.47
C THR A 236 -6.66 -44.72 3.60
N VAL A 237 -6.27 -43.46 3.40
CA VAL A 237 -4.98 -43.09 2.79
C VAL A 237 -3.94 -43.16 3.91
N GLU A 238 -2.96 -44.04 3.74
CA GLU A 238 -1.79 -44.16 4.61
C GLU A 238 -1.06 -42.81 4.68
N GLU A 239 -0.69 -42.39 5.90
CA GLU A 239 0.15 -41.21 6.14
C GLU A 239 1.54 -41.43 5.50
N GLU A 240 1.77 -40.86 4.31
CA GLU A 240 3.11 -40.74 3.72
C GLU A 240 3.58 -39.26 3.74
N ASP A 241 4.63 -39.03 4.52
CA ASP A 241 5.38 -37.79 4.82
C ASP A 241 5.15 -36.60 3.87
N LEU A 242 4.69 -35.48 4.43
CA LEU A 242 4.42 -34.20 3.74
C LEU A 242 5.68 -33.39 3.40
N ASP A 243 6.87 -33.82 3.84
CA ASP A 243 8.13 -33.05 3.71
C ASP A 243 8.77 -33.08 2.31
N VAL A 244 8.18 -33.82 1.37
CA VAL A 244 8.67 -33.90 -0.02
C VAL A 244 7.75 -33.10 -0.96
N PRO A 245 8.29 -32.12 -1.72
CA PRO A 245 7.54 -31.37 -2.72
C PRO A 245 6.74 -32.23 -3.69
N THR A 246 5.55 -31.77 -4.04
CA THR A 246 4.56 -32.50 -4.85
C THR A 246 5.08 -33.01 -6.19
N PHE A 247 6.02 -32.29 -6.82
CA PHE A 247 6.61 -32.71 -8.10
C PHE A 247 7.51 -33.95 -7.97
N ILE A 248 8.28 -34.07 -6.88
CA ILE A 248 9.12 -35.26 -6.60
C ILE A 248 8.23 -36.46 -6.28
N ARG A 249 7.17 -36.24 -5.48
CA ARG A 249 6.22 -37.29 -5.06
C ARG A 249 5.51 -37.93 -6.26
N ARG A 250 5.11 -37.12 -7.24
CA ARG A 250 4.48 -37.61 -8.48
C ARG A 250 5.44 -38.46 -9.30
N LYS A 251 6.69 -38.02 -9.47
CA LYS A 251 7.73 -38.74 -10.21
C LYS A 251 8.10 -40.08 -9.56
N MET A 252 8.18 -40.11 -8.22
CA MET A 252 8.46 -41.34 -7.45
C MET A 252 7.34 -42.36 -7.59
N ARG A 253 6.08 -41.91 -7.66
CA ARG A 253 4.90 -42.76 -7.82
C ARG A 253 4.83 -43.38 -9.22
N GLU A 254 5.09 -42.59 -10.26
CA GLU A 254 5.16 -43.07 -11.65
C GLU A 254 6.26 -44.13 -11.82
N GLN A 255 7.44 -43.94 -11.22
CA GLN A 255 8.54 -44.92 -11.26
C GLN A 255 8.25 -46.20 -10.47
N ARG A 256 7.50 -46.12 -9.36
CA ARG A 256 7.05 -47.31 -8.60
C ARG A 256 6.04 -48.13 -9.41
N GLU A 257 5.14 -47.47 -10.13
CA GLU A 257 4.13 -48.14 -10.97
C GLU A 257 4.76 -48.82 -12.20
N GLU A 258 5.75 -48.20 -12.85
CA GLU A 258 6.50 -48.83 -13.95
C GLU A 258 7.28 -50.07 -13.51
N ARG A 259 7.94 -50.01 -12.34
CA ARG A 259 8.66 -51.17 -11.78
C ARG A 259 7.74 -52.32 -11.39
N ARG A 260 6.48 -52.02 -11.06
CA ARG A 260 5.48 -53.03 -10.71
C ARG A 260 4.91 -53.71 -11.95
N ARG A 261 4.68 -52.94 -13.02
CA ARG A 261 4.28 -53.49 -14.34
C ARG A 261 5.35 -54.38 -14.96
N GLY A 262 6.63 -54.00 -14.85
CA GLY A 262 7.73 -54.82 -15.36
C GLY A 262 7.96 -56.16 -14.61
N ARG A 263 7.36 -56.36 -13.44
CA ARG A 263 7.43 -57.63 -12.67
C ARG A 263 6.23 -58.56 -12.90
N GLU A 264 5.17 -58.08 -13.53
CA GLU A 264 3.99 -58.88 -13.86
C GLU A 264 4.07 -59.46 -15.29
N GLU A 265 5.05 -59.03 -16.09
CA GLU A 265 5.31 -59.49 -17.45
C GLU A 265 6.48 -60.50 -17.56
N GLU A 266 7.06 -60.94 -16.45
CA GLU A 266 8.11 -61.97 -16.35
C GLU A 266 7.63 -63.19 -15.55
#